data_AF-A0AAW2XZ25-F1
#
_entry.id   AF-A0AAW2XZ25-F1
#
_cell.length_a   1.000
_cell.length_b   1.000
_cell.length_c   1.000
_cell.angle_alpha   90.00
_cell.angle_beta   90.00
_cell.angle_gamma   90.00
#
_symmetry.space_group_name_H-M   'P 1'
#
loop_
_entity.id
_entity.type
_entity.pdbx_description
1 polymer ?
#
loop_
_entity_poly.entity_id
_entity_poly.type
_entity_poly.pdbx_seq_one_letter_code
_entity_poly.pdbx_strand_id
1 'polypeptide(L)'
;MCADLYQGLEDAVVAGDTDASAVGRRIVLPSSFTGGPRNMLQHYQDAMAIYRTIGTPDFFITFTCNPNWPEISQELRRLPGQRIEDRPDIVARIFRMKHKQLMKLFRDKKFLGMYWQDKPITHEDIDEFICAKIPDKNDDPLTYETVVRSMVHGPCGPHNPNAPCMMDWKCSKHYPKMFNNQTTIDEDGFVSYRRRNNPSNTVNINGVEIDNRWIVPYSRDLLVLFNAHINIEKCASSKSTKYMYKYTYKGTDMATIIIENNVDSPQNNGEQMYRHVDEIKQYLNCRYVSAIEACWRIYEFELQKQYPSVERLQYHLANEQFVVFNEDDHLYDLSTVMAFKIQCRQSGLKLTRNIQQGELSHMFSFLLHGFGNETKRNGK
;
A
#
# COMPACT_ATOMS: atom_id res chain seq x y z
N MET A 1 16.36 -17.25 -14.19
CA MET A 1 15.29 -17.86 -13.38
C MET A 1 15.33 -17.44 -11.91
N CYS A 2 14.21 -17.57 -11.23
CA CYS A 2 14.12 -17.36 -9.78
C CYS A 2 13.25 -18.47 -9.16
N ALA A 3 13.72 -19.05 -8.06
CA ALA A 3 12.86 -19.81 -7.16
C ALA A 3 12.41 -18.85 -6.05
N ASP A 4 11.11 -18.83 -5.79
CA ASP A 4 10.55 -17.99 -4.71
C ASP A 4 11.02 -18.48 -3.33
N LEU A 5 11.38 -19.77 -3.21
CA LEU A 5 11.87 -20.41 -1.98
C LEU A 5 13.05 -21.35 -2.29
N TYR A 6 14.15 -21.23 -1.54
CA TYR A 6 15.30 -22.13 -1.63
C TYR A 6 14.93 -23.59 -1.33
N GLN A 7 14.03 -23.84 -0.38
CA GLN A 7 13.52 -25.20 -0.12
C GLN A 7 12.90 -25.84 -1.37
N GLY A 8 12.17 -25.08 -2.20
CA GLY A 8 11.62 -25.60 -3.45
C GLY A 8 12.69 -25.97 -4.49
N LEU A 9 13.87 -25.35 -4.41
CA LEU A 9 15.05 -25.74 -5.20
C LEU A 9 15.68 -27.03 -4.65
N GLU A 10 15.80 -27.16 -3.33
CA GLU A 10 16.30 -28.40 -2.69
C GLU A 10 15.38 -29.59 -2.96
N ASP A 11 14.06 -29.40 -2.86
CA ASP A 11 13.08 -30.46 -3.08
C ASP A 11 13.16 -31.00 -4.51
N ALA A 12 13.37 -30.12 -5.51
CA ALA A 12 13.57 -30.52 -6.91
C ALA A 12 14.87 -31.31 -7.09
N VAL A 13 15.97 -30.87 -6.46
CA VAL A 13 17.25 -31.61 -6.48
C VAL A 13 17.09 -33.00 -5.85
N VAL A 14 16.36 -33.10 -4.74
CA VAL A 14 16.08 -34.37 -4.04
C VAL A 14 15.18 -35.28 -4.87
N ALA A 15 14.24 -34.72 -5.62
CA ALA A 15 13.40 -35.45 -6.57
C ALA A 15 14.18 -35.98 -7.80
N GLY A 16 15.43 -35.55 -7.98
CA GLY A 16 16.29 -35.96 -9.07
C GLY A 16 16.23 -35.04 -10.29
N ASP A 17 15.61 -33.87 -10.18
CA ASP A 17 15.61 -32.87 -11.24
C ASP A 17 17.02 -32.30 -11.41
N THR A 18 17.50 -32.33 -12.65
CA THR A 18 18.81 -31.77 -13.02
C THR A 18 18.70 -30.47 -13.83
N ASP A 19 17.54 -30.25 -14.45
CA ASP A 19 17.28 -29.09 -15.30
C ASP A 19 16.70 -27.92 -14.50
N ALA A 20 17.52 -26.89 -14.30
CA ALA A 20 17.09 -25.67 -13.64
C ALA A 20 15.93 -25.00 -14.37
N SER A 21 15.84 -25.19 -15.69
CA SER A 21 14.84 -24.59 -16.58
C SER A 21 13.39 -24.96 -16.25
N ALA A 22 13.20 -26.05 -15.48
CA ALA A 22 11.92 -26.59 -15.04
C ALA A 22 11.50 -26.19 -13.61
N VAL A 23 12.44 -25.71 -12.77
CA VAL A 23 12.23 -25.54 -11.32
C VAL A 23 11.98 -24.07 -10.91
N GLY A 24 12.30 -23.11 -11.79
CA GLY A 24 12.18 -21.67 -11.52
C GLY A 24 11.24 -20.91 -12.45
N ARG A 25 10.80 -19.72 -12.03
CA ARG A 25 10.16 -18.78 -12.95
C ARG A 25 11.22 -18.17 -13.87
N ARG A 26 11.07 -18.36 -15.19
CA ARG A 26 11.97 -17.79 -16.21
C ARG A 26 11.81 -16.28 -16.36
N ILE A 27 10.57 -15.80 -16.24
CA ILE A 27 10.24 -14.41 -16.53
C ILE A 27 9.81 -13.70 -15.24
N VAL A 28 10.68 -12.83 -14.75
CA VAL A 28 10.54 -12.14 -13.46
C VAL A 28 10.75 -10.65 -13.66
N LEU A 29 9.77 -9.84 -13.23
CA LEU A 29 9.98 -8.39 -13.13
C LEU A 29 10.86 -8.09 -11.90
N PRO A 30 11.99 -7.37 -12.08
CA PRO A 30 12.87 -7.03 -10.97
C PRO A 30 12.18 -6.06 -10.02
N SER A 31 12.62 -6.05 -8.77
CA SER A 31 12.05 -5.16 -7.76
C SER A 31 12.31 -3.66 -7.98
N SER A 32 13.29 -3.32 -8.82
CA SER A 32 13.53 -1.97 -9.33
C SER A 32 12.45 -1.49 -10.30
N PHE A 33 11.64 -2.41 -10.83
CA PHE A 33 10.54 -2.09 -11.72
C PHE A 33 9.34 -1.59 -10.92
N THR A 34 9.08 -0.28 -10.96
CA THR A 34 8.02 0.37 -10.16
C THR A 34 6.64 -0.17 -10.52
N GLY A 35 5.89 -0.63 -9.52
CA GLY A 35 4.53 -1.18 -9.71
C GLY A 35 4.47 -2.64 -10.15
N GLY A 36 5.60 -3.35 -10.21
CA GLY A 36 5.67 -4.81 -10.38
C GLY A 36 5.50 -5.56 -9.04
N PRO A 37 5.13 -6.84 -9.05
CA PRO A 37 4.84 -7.63 -7.83
C PRO A 37 5.90 -7.54 -6.73
N ARG A 38 7.18 -7.68 -7.11
CA ARG A 38 8.30 -7.62 -6.15
C ARG A 38 8.55 -6.22 -5.62
N ASN A 39 8.33 -5.19 -6.44
CA ASN A 39 8.38 -3.80 -5.98
C ASN A 39 7.30 -3.54 -4.90
N MET A 40 6.07 -4.03 -5.11
CA MET A 40 4.98 -3.88 -4.13
C MET A 40 5.29 -4.58 -2.81
N LEU A 41 5.78 -5.83 -2.90
CA LEU A 41 6.14 -6.62 -1.71
C LEU A 41 7.25 -5.93 -0.92
N GLN A 42 8.26 -5.38 -1.59
CA GLN A 42 9.34 -4.64 -0.92
C GLN A 42 8.83 -3.41 -0.20
N HIS A 43 8.00 -2.59 -0.84
CA HIS A 43 7.45 -1.42 -0.17
C HIS A 43 6.61 -1.82 1.06
N TYR A 44 5.80 -2.89 0.95
CA TYR A 44 5.05 -3.41 2.09
C TYR A 44 5.98 -3.80 3.25
N GLN A 45 7.07 -4.53 2.97
CA GLN A 45 8.08 -4.88 3.97
C GLN A 45 8.75 -3.64 4.59
N ASP A 46 9.12 -2.66 3.77
CA ASP A 46 9.72 -1.39 4.23
C ASP A 46 8.79 -0.67 5.21
N ALA A 47 7.49 -0.58 4.90
CA ALA A 47 6.52 0.04 5.80
C ALA A 47 6.34 -0.75 7.11
N MET A 48 6.34 -2.08 7.06
CA MET A 48 6.26 -2.90 8.28
C MET A 48 7.50 -2.71 9.17
N ALA A 49 8.68 -2.54 8.58
CA ALA A 49 9.92 -2.24 9.32
C ALA A 49 9.86 -0.85 10.00
N ILE A 50 9.34 0.17 9.30
CA ILE A 50 9.09 1.49 9.89
C ILE A 50 8.11 1.39 11.07
N TYR A 51 7.01 0.65 10.91
CA TYR A 51 5.99 0.49 11.96
C TYR A 51 6.55 -0.22 13.20
N ARG A 52 7.44 -1.20 13.02
CA ARG A 52 8.14 -1.84 14.15
C ARG A 52 9.01 -0.88 14.93
N THR A 53 9.61 0.11 14.27
CA THR A 53 10.57 1.02 14.88
C THR A 53 9.89 2.25 15.49
N ILE A 54 8.93 2.83 14.78
CA ILE A 54 8.30 4.14 15.12
C ILE A 54 6.88 3.97 15.68
N GLY A 55 6.29 2.78 15.52
CA GLY A 55 4.91 2.49 15.87
C GLY A 55 3.94 2.76 14.73
N THR A 56 2.65 2.57 14.99
CA THR A 56 1.60 2.83 14.00
C THR A 56 1.43 4.33 13.76
N PRO A 57 1.05 4.75 12.54
CA PRO A 57 0.61 6.12 12.29
C PRO A 57 -0.53 6.51 13.20
N ASP A 58 -0.67 7.80 13.44
CA ASP A 58 -1.76 8.34 14.23
C ASP A 58 -2.99 8.61 13.37
N PHE A 59 -2.81 9.09 12.14
CA PHE A 59 -3.90 9.46 11.24
C PHE A 59 -3.75 8.82 9.86
N PHE A 60 -4.88 8.46 9.27
CA PHE A 60 -5.04 8.12 7.87
C PHE A 60 -5.82 9.25 7.19
N ILE A 61 -5.21 9.91 6.21
CA ILE A 61 -5.82 11.05 5.52
C ILE A 61 -5.96 10.70 4.05
N THR A 62 -7.18 10.83 3.52
CA THR A 62 -7.42 10.76 2.08
C THR A 62 -7.82 12.13 1.57
N PHE A 63 -7.06 12.64 0.61
CA PHE A 63 -7.31 13.94 -0.02
C PHE A 63 -7.71 13.71 -1.47
N THR A 64 -8.98 13.96 -1.79
CA THR A 64 -9.50 13.90 -3.16
C THR A 64 -9.46 15.28 -3.80
N CYS A 65 -9.03 15.34 -5.08
CA CYS A 65 -9.00 16.58 -5.85
C CYS A 65 -10.39 17.21 -5.95
N ASN A 66 -10.48 18.53 -5.72
CA ASN A 66 -11.69 19.28 -6.02
C ASN A 66 -11.60 19.87 -7.44
N PRO A 67 -12.45 19.44 -8.39
CA PRO A 67 -12.46 20.00 -9.74
C PRO A 67 -12.89 21.47 -9.79
N ASN A 68 -13.56 21.96 -8.74
CA ASN A 68 -14.08 23.34 -8.68
C ASN A 68 -13.09 24.32 -8.03
N TRP A 69 -11.82 23.95 -7.88
CA TRP A 69 -10.82 24.90 -7.40
C TRP A 69 -10.70 26.10 -8.35
N PRO A 70 -10.71 27.34 -7.84
CA PRO A 70 -10.69 28.53 -8.67
C PRO A 70 -9.44 28.62 -9.55
N GLU A 71 -8.33 28.05 -9.09
CA GLU A 71 -7.10 27.95 -9.87
C GLU A 71 -7.31 27.16 -11.18
N ILE A 72 -8.12 26.10 -11.16
CA ILE A 72 -8.41 25.29 -12.36
C ILE A 72 -9.22 26.12 -13.35
N SER A 73 -10.31 26.74 -12.88
CA SER A 73 -11.16 27.59 -13.72
C SER A 73 -10.39 28.81 -14.26
N GLN A 74 -9.44 29.37 -13.49
CA GLN A 74 -8.60 30.47 -13.95
C GLN A 74 -7.66 30.07 -15.09
N GLU A 75 -7.05 28.89 -15.02
CA GLU A 75 -6.21 28.39 -16.10
C GLU A 75 -7.03 28.00 -17.34
N LEU A 76 -8.20 27.37 -17.16
CA LEU A 76 -9.09 27.02 -18.28
C LEU A 76 -9.63 28.26 -19.01
N ARG A 77 -9.82 29.40 -18.33
CA ARG A 77 -10.20 30.67 -18.99
C ARG A 77 -9.18 31.15 -20.01
N ARG A 78 -7.91 30.73 -19.91
CA ARG A 78 -6.87 31.05 -20.90
C ARG A 78 -6.92 30.15 -22.14
N LEU A 79 -7.80 29.15 -22.14
CA LEU A 79 -7.89 28.10 -23.15
C LEU A 79 -9.36 27.98 -23.63
N PRO A 80 -9.80 28.88 -24.53
CA PRO A 80 -11.20 28.93 -24.94
C PRO A 80 -11.70 27.59 -25.49
N GLY A 81 -12.88 27.17 -25.06
CA GLY A 81 -13.53 25.92 -25.52
C GLY A 81 -13.04 24.64 -24.85
N GLN A 82 -12.01 24.69 -24.01
CA GLN A 82 -11.52 23.52 -23.27
C GLN A 82 -12.28 23.36 -21.95
N ARG A 83 -12.63 22.12 -21.62
CA ARG A 83 -13.24 21.75 -20.34
C ARG A 83 -12.21 21.12 -19.41
N ILE A 84 -12.61 20.88 -18.16
CA ILE A 84 -11.73 20.27 -17.15
C ILE A 84 -11.35 18.84 -17.53
N GLU A 85 -12.26 18.11 -18.18
CA GLU A 85 -12.04 16.74 -18.64
C GLU A 85 -11.02 16.68 -19.78
N ASP A 86 -10.89 17.76 -20.56
CA ASP A 86 -9.95 17.87 -21.68
C ASP A 86 -8.53 18.20 -21.22
N ARG A 87 -8.36 18.72 -19.99
CA ARG A 87 -7.08 19.18 -19.43
C ARG A 87 -6.72 18.52 -18.10
N PRO A 88 -6.57 17.18 -18.07
CA PRO A 88 -6.16 16.44 -16.87
C PRO A 88 -4.79 16.86 -16.35
N ASP A 89 -3.92 17.42 -17.20
CA ASP A 89 -2.63 17.95 -16.82
C ASP A 89 -2.73 19.17 -15.90
N ILE A 90 -3.66 20.09 -16.16
CA ILE A 90 -3.92 21.27 -15.32
C ILE A 90 -4.42 20.81 -13.95
N VAL A 91 -5.37 19.87 -13.93
CA VAL A 91 -5.92 19.29 -12.71
C VAL A 91 -4.82 18.62 -11.88
N ALA A 92 -4.00 17.77 -12.50
CA ALA A 92 -2.90 17.08 -11.83
C ALA A 92 -1.86 18.05 -11.25
N ARG A 93 -1.50 19.11 -11.99
CA ARG A 93 -0.55 20.13 -11.52
C ARG A 93 -1.09 20.92 -10.33
N ILE A 94 -2.34 21.37 -10.39
CA ILE A 94 -2.96 22.12 -9.29
C ILE A 94 -3.12 21.21 -8.06
N PHE A 95 -3.55 19.96 -8.25
CA PHE A 95 -3.58 19.00 -7.15
C PHE A 95 -2.20 18.78 -6.53
N ARG A 96 -1.14 18.65 -7.35
CA ARG A 96 0.25 18.52 -6.85
C ARG A 96 0.66 19.75 -6.03
N MET A 97 0.21 20.96 -6.39
CA MET A 97 0.45 22.18 -5.60
C MET A 97 -0.27 22.11 -4.24
N LYS A 98 -1.55 21.72 -4.21
CA LYS A 98 -2.32 21.55 -2.96
C LYS A 98 -1.72 20.46 -2.07
N HIS A 99 -1.29 19.34 -2.65
CA HIS A 99 -0.58 18.28 -1.94
C HIS A 99 0.74 18.79 -1.32
N LYS A 100 1.54 19.58 -2.07
CA LYS A 100 2.77 20.19 -1.52
C LYS A 100 2.48 21.13 -0.36
N GLN A 101 1.40 21.91 -0.42
CA GLN A 101 0.95 22.76 0.68
C GLN A 101 0.57 21.92 1.91
N LEU A 102 -0.20 20.85 1.74
CA LEU A 102 -0.54 19.92 2.82
C LEU A 102 0.72 19.33 3.49
N MET A 103 1.67 18.85 2.69
CA MET A 103 2.92 18.30 3.22
C MET A 103 3.79 19.35 3.93
N LYS A 104 3.71 20.61 3.51
CA LYS A 104 4.38 21.72 4.20
C LYS A 104 3.73 21.97 5.56
N LEU A 105 2.39 21.97 5.65
CA LEU A 105 1.68 22.14 6.92
C LEU A 105 2.10 21.09 7.95
N PHE A 106 2.20 19.82 7.55
CA PHE A 106 2.65 18.74 8.44
C PHE A 106 4.14 18.85 8.84
N ARG A 107 5.00 19.37 7.97
CA ARG A 107 6.43 19.58 8.29
C ARG A 107 6.66 20.78 9.20
N ASP A 108 5.93 21.86 8.99
CA ASP A 108 6.13 23.12 9.69
C ASP A 108 5.55 23.09 11.13
N LYS A 109 4.92 21.97 11.55
CA LYS A 109 4.39 21.69 12.91
C LYS A 109 3.43 22.77 13.47
N LYS A 110 2.91 23.64 12.61
CA LYS A 110 2.01 24.75 13.00
C LYS A 110 0.54 24.42 12.86
N PHE A 111 0.22 23.38 12.09
CA PHE A 111 -1.14 23.02 11.75
C PHE A 111 -1.47 21.68 12.40
N LEU A 112 -2.53 21.64 13.21
CA LEU A 112 -2.93 20.60 14.18
C LEU A 112 -2.30 20.67 15.58
N GLY A 113 -1.55 21.71 15.95
CA GLY A 113 -1.14 21.98 17.35
C GLY A 113 -0.27 20.91 18.05
N MET A 114 -0.09 19.73 17.45
CA MET A 114 0.65 18.61 18.00
C MET A 114 2.10 18.66 17.55
N TYR A 115 3.02 18.62 18.50
CA TYR A 115 4.36 18.13 18.18
C TYR A 115 4.23 16.64 17.84
N TRP A 116 5.08 16.12 16.93
CA TRP A 116 5.12 14.68 16.57
C TRP A 116 5.28 13.73 17.78
N GLN A 117 5.59 14.28 18.96
CA GLN A 117 5.78 13.57 20.22
C GLN A 117 4.48 13.46 21.04
N ASP A 118 3.49 14.32 20.76
CA ASP A 118 2.21 14.39 21.48
C ASP A 118 1.15 13.69 20.62
N LYS A 119 1.08 12.37 20.70
CA LYS A 119 0.02 11.60 20.03
C LYS A 119 -1.34 12.01 20.63
N PRO A 120 -2.44 12.04 19.85
CA PRO A 120 -3.76 12.24 20.40
C PRO A 120 -4.11 10.93 21.11
N ILE A 121 -4.05 10.95 22.44
CA ILE A 121 -4.19 9.75 23.28
C ILE A 121 -5.62 9.69 23.82
N THR A 122 -6.22 10.85 24.10
CA THR A 122 -7.54 10.95 24.71
C THR A 122 -8.63 11.12 23.66
N HIS A 123 -9.87 10.84 24.04
CA HIS A 123 -11.00 11.08 23.16
C HIS A 123 -11.25 12.58 22.94
N GLU A 124 -10.90 13.43 23.90
CA GLU A 124 -10.92 14.89 23.77
C GLU A 124 -9.97 15.37 22.67
N ASP A 125 -8.72 14.87 22.66
CA ASP A 125 -7.74 15.23 21.63
C ASP A 125 -8.28 14.86 20.24
N ILE A 126 -8.85 13.65 20.11
CA ILE A 126 -9.42 13.19 18.84
C ILE A 126 -10.62 14.06 18.45
N ASP A 127 -11.50 14.39 19.39
CA ASP A 127 -12.70 15.19 19.18
C ASP A 127 -12.40 16.66 18.81
N GLU A 128 -11.19 17.15 19.11
CA GLU A 128 -10.68 18.46 18.70
C GLU A 128 -10.28 18.46 17.21
N PHE A 129 -9.64 17.38 16.74
CA PHE A 129 -9.13 17.30 15.37
C PHE A 129 -10.09 16.66 14.37
N ILE A 130 -10.89 15.69 14.81
CA ILE A 130 -11.76 14.88 13.98
C ILE A 130 -13.21 15.12 14.36
N CYS A 131 -13.96 15.67 13.40
CA CYS A 131 -15.38 15.89 13.49
C CYS A 131 -16.13 14.89 12.61
N ALA A 132 -17.29 14.44 13.08
CA ALA A 132 -18.23 13.64 12.29
C ALA A 132 -19.65 14.18 12.42
N LYS A 133 -19.77 15.52 12.34
CA LYS A 133 -21.02 16.27 12.52
C LYS A 133 -21.28 17.25 11.39
N ILE A 134 -22.53 17.60 11.18
CA ILE A 134 -22.96 18.75 10.39
C ILE A 134 -22.65 20.00 11.23
N PRO A 135 -21.85 20.97 10.74
CA PRO A 135 -21.64 22.25 11.41
C PRO A 135 -22.95 23.07 11.47
N ASP A 136 -23.01 24.10 12.33
CA ASP A 136 -24.12 25.06 12.24
C ASP A 136 -23.89 25.98 11.03
N LYS A 137 -24.93 26.19 10.22
CA LYS A 137 -24.84 26.99 8.99
C LYS A 137 -24.62 28.48 9.27
N ASN A 138 -25.13 28.99 10.38
CA ASN A 138 -25.01 30.40 10.75
C ASN A 138 -23.66 30.69 11.40
N ASP A 139 -23.17 29.76 12.24
CA ASP A 139 -21.89 29.94 12.93
C ASP A 139 -20.69 29.64 12.02
N ASP A 140 -20.79 28.61 11.17
CA ASP A 140 -19.71 28.17 10.30
C ASP A 140 -20.19 27.78 8.88
N PRO A 141 -20.59 28.77 8.07
CA PRO A 141 -21.17 28.53 6.75
C PRO A 141 -20.21 27.82 5.78
N LEU A 142 -18.90 28.10 5.86
CA LEU A 142 -17.89 27.52 4.97
C LEU A 142 -17.69 26.03 5.25
N THR A 143 -17.54 25.66 6.51
CA THR A 143 -17.43 24.25 6.90
C THR A 143 -18.75 23.54 6.60
N TYR A 144 -19.89 24.16 6.92
CA TYR A 144 -21.21 23.59 6.61
C TYR A 144 -21.34 23.26 5.11
N GLU A 145 -21.10 24.23 4.24
CA GLU A 145 -21.22 24.04 2.78
C GLU A 145 -20.31 22.91 2.30
N THR A 146 -19.06 22.88 2.77
CA THR A 146 -18.09 21.88 2.35
C THR A 146 -18.43 20.49 2.89
N VAL A 147 -18.92 20.38 4.13
CA VAL A 147 -19.37 19.12 4.73
C VAL A 147 -20.57 18.57 3.98
N VAL A 148 -21.60 19.39 3.74
CA VAL A 148 -22.79 18.97 2.98
C VAL A 148 -22.42 18.54 1.57
N ARG A 149 -21.52 19.27 0.91
CA ARG A 149 -21.09 18.96 -0.46
C ARG A 149 -20.25 17.68 -0.56
N SER A 150 -19.34 17.45 0.39
CA SER A 150 -18.25 16.49 0.20
C SER A 150 -18.09 15.46 1.30
N MET A 151 -18.49 15.74 2.53
CA MET A 151 -18.30 14.83 3.67
C MET A 151 -19.57 14.06 4.05
N VAL A 152 -20.61 14.09 3.22
CA VAL A 152 -21.80 13.27 3.41
C VAL A 152 -21.60 11.92 2.74
N HIS A 153 -21.77 10.83 3.50
CA HIS A 153 -22.04 9.54 2.89
C HIS A 153 -23.43 9.57 2.27
N GLY A 154 -23.50 9.41 0.95
CA GLY A 154 -24.78 9.46 0.23
C GLY A 154 -25.78 8.41 0.76
N PRO A 155 -27.10 8.64 0.58
CA PRO A 155 -28.12 7.67 0.94
C PRO A 155 -27.81 6.31 0.32
N CYS A 156 -27.93 5.27 1.15
CA CYS A 156 -27.72 3.87 0.78
C CYS A 156 -28.67 2.98 1.58
N GLY A 157 -28.57 1.66 1.42
CA GLY A 157 -29.45 0.72 2.10
C GLY A 157 -30.88 0.82 1.56
N PRO A 158 -31.91 0.86 2.42
CA PRO A 158 -33.30 0.98 1.99
C PRO A 158 -33.58 2.23 1.15
N HIS A 159 -32.85 3.32 1.39
CA HIS A 159 -33.03 4.58 0.66
C HIS A 159 -32.43 4.54 -0.76
N ASN A 160 -31.40 3.71 -0.96
CA ASN A 160 -30.78 3.52 -2.27
C ASN A 160 -30.06 2.16 -2.31
N PRO A 161 -30.75 1.07 -2.69
CA PRO A 161 -30.17 -0.27 -2.74
C PRO A 161 -29.06 -0.43 -3.79
N ASN A 162 -29.02 0.47 -4.78
CA ASN A 162 -28.07 0.45 -5.89
C ASN A 162 -26.82 1.32 -5.62
N ALA A 163 -26.69 1.88 -4.41
CA ALA A 163 -25.53 2.70 -4.09
C ALA A 163 -24.22 1.88 -4.21
N PRO A 164 -23.12 2.46 -4.72
CA PRO A 164 -21.85 1.74 -4.94
C PRO A 164 -21.24 1.09 -3.69
N CYS A 165 -21.66 1.54 -2.50
CA CYS A 165 -21.20 0.99 -1.23
C CYS A 165 -21.96 -0.27 -0.80
N MET A 166 -23.05 -0.64 -1.47
CA MET A 166 -23.88 -1.79 -1.10
C MET A 166 -23.19 -3.10 -1.46
N MET A 167 -23.07 -3.99 -0.47
CA MET A 167 -22.65 -5.39 -0.64
C MET A 167 -23.57 -6.26 0.20
N ASP A 168 -24.08 -7.35 -0.37
CA ASP A 168 -25.00 -8.28 0.32
C ASP A 168 -26.15 -7.57 1.04
N TRP A 169 -26.79 -6.62 0.35
CA TRP A 169 -27.91 -5.81 0.86
C TRP A 169 -27.61 -4.92 2.06
N LYS A 170 -26.33 -4.76 2.43
CA LYS A 170 -25.88 -3.88 3.51
C LYS A 170 -24.84 -2.88 3.00
N CYS A 171 -24.76 -1.71 3.63
CA CYS A 171 -23.68 -0.78 3.34
C CYS A 171 -22.36 -1.37 3.83
N SER A 172 -21.40 -1.61 2.94
CA SER A 172 -20.05 -2.09 3.26
C SER A 172 -19.26 -1.15 4.18
N LYS A 173 -19.69 0.10 4.27
CA LYS A 173 -19.12 1.14 5.16
C LYS A 173 -19.90 1.28 6.47
N HIS A 174 -20.96 0.49 6.66
CA HIS A 174 -21.80 0.44 7.85
C HIS A 174 -22.44 1.79 8.18
N TYR A 175 -23.01 2.44 7.16
CA TYR A 175 -23.86 3.62 7.33
C TYR A 175 -25.35 3.21 7.35
N PRO A 176 -26.20 3.93 8.10
CA PRO A 176 -25.85 5.02 9.03
C PRO A 176 -25.05 4.51 10.24
N LYS A 177 -24.13 5.34 10.77
CA LYS A 177 -23.40 5.04 12.01
C LYS A 177 -24.29 5.20 13.24
N MET A 178 -23.84 4.73 14.39
CA MET A 178 -24.53 4.99 15.65
C MET A 178 -24.23 6.41 16.16
N PHE A 179 -25.17 6.99 16.90
CA PHE A 179 -24.89 8.21 17.67
C PHE A 179 -23.92 7.90 18.81
N ASN A 180 -23.04 8.85 19.11
CA ASN A 180 -22.09 8.77 20.20
C ASN A 180 -21.82 10.17 20.78
N ASN A 181 -21.85 10.33 22.10
CA ASN A 181 -21.68 11.64 22.74
C ASN A 181 -20.22 12.12 22.81
N GLN A 182 -19.29 11.17 22.74
CA GLN A 182 -17.83 11.38 22.74
C GLN A 182 -17.17 10.31 21.88
N THR A 183 -15.93 10.52 21.42
CA THR A 183 -15.21 9.47 20.70
C THR A 183 -14.87 8.32 21.64
N THR A 184 -15.00 7.08 21.17
CA THR A 184 -14.61 5.87 21.92
C THR A 184 -13.71 4.98 21.07
N ILE A 185 -12.77 4.28 21.71
CA ILE A 185 -11.86 3.33 21.09
C ILE A 185 -12.14 1.98 21.73
N ASP A 186 -12.39 0.95 20.93
CA ASP A 186 -12.58 -0.41 21.45
C ASP A 186 -11.25 -1.14 21.68
N GLU A 187 -11.30 -2.36 22.22
CA GLU A 187 -10.13 -3.18 22.54
C GLU A 187 -9.28 -3.55 21.29
N ASP A 188 -9.92 -3.61 20.12
CA ASP A 188 -9.27 -3.86 18.82
C ASP A 188 -8.69 -2.58 18.19
N GLY A 189 -8.92 -1.43 18.83
CA GLY A 189 -8.50 -0.10 18.40
C GLY A 189 -9.49 0.59 17.46
N PHE A 190 -10.61 0.02 17.08
CA PHE A 190 -11.56 0.72 16.22
C PHE A 190 -12.16 1.93 16.91
N VAL A 191 -12.14 3.05 16.19
CA VAL A 191 -12.58 4.33 16.70
C VAL A 191 -14.01 4.61 16.25
N SER A 192 -14.89 4.81 17.22
CA SER A 192 -16.26 5.29 17.03
C SER A 192 -16.33 6.76 17.38
N TYR A 193 -16.25 7.61 16.36
CA TYR A 193 -16.23 9.07 16.51
C TYR A 193 -17.51 9.63 17.13
N ARG A 194 -17.35 10.73 17.85
CA ARG A 194 -18.46 11.53 18.38
C ARG A 194 -19.43 11.97 17.27
N ARG A 195 -20.69 11.57 17.44
CA ARG A 195 -21.85 11.88 16.59
C ARG A 195 -23.04 12.18 17.51
N ARG A 196 -23.17 13.42 17.95
CA ARG A 196 -24.27 13.80 18.85
C ARG A 196 -25.60 13.76 18.11
N ASN A 197 -26.65 13.29 18.79
CA ASN A 197 -28.00 13.40 18.27
C ASN A 197 -28.50 14.84 18.46
N ASN A 198 -28.65 15.57 17.36
CA ASN A 198 -29.27 16.89 17.37
C ASN A 198 -30.37 16.90 16.29
N PRO A 199 -31.65 16.77 16.67
CA PRO A 199 -32.77 16.70 15.73
C PRO A 199 -32.93 17.95 14.85
N SER A 200 -32.39 19.10 15.28
CA SER A 200 -32.46 20.35 14.51
C SER A 200 -31.40 20.46 13.41
N ASN A 201 -30.43 19.54 13.38
CA ASN A 201 -29.26 19.63 12.52
C ASN A 201 -29.26 18.50 11.50
N THR A 202 -30.20 18.59 10.56
CA THR A 202 -30.39 17.65 9.45
C THR A 202 -30.27 18.37 8.11
N VAL A 203 -29.93 17.60 7.07
CA VAL A 203 -29.79 18.11 5.70
C VAL A 203 -30.54 17.18 4.76
N ASN A 204 -31.22 17.72 3.76
CA ASN A 204 -31.86 16.93 2.72
C ASN A 204 -30.86 16.62 1.60
N ILE A 205 -30.59 15.34 1.37
CA ILE A 205 -29.75 14.85 0.29
C ILE A 205 -30.58 13.89 -0.56
N ASN A 206 -30.84 14.28 -1.80
CA ASN A 206 -31.63 13.49 -2.76
C ASN A 206 -33.00 13.04 -2.22
N GLY A 207 -33.68 13.90 -1.46
CA GLY A 207 -35.00 13.61 -0.87
C GLY A 207 -34.94 12.83 0.45
N VAL A 208 -33.75 12.51 0.94
CA VAL A 208 -33.55 11.81 2.21
C VAL A 208 -33.00 12.79 3.24
N GLU A 209 -33.68 12.88 4.38
CA GLU A 209 -33.21 13.66 5.52
C GLU A 209 -32.10 12.88 6.23
N ILE A 210 -30.90 13.46 6.26
CA ILE A 210 -29.72 12.88 6.88
C ILE A 210 -29.28 13.70 8.09
N ASP A 211 -28.70 13.00 9.06
CA ASP A 211 -28.17 13.57 10.30
C ASP A 211 -26.66 13.23 10.46
N ASN A 212 -26.13 13.52 11.65
CA ASN A 212 -24.72 13.26 11.99
C ASN A 212 -24.27 11.80 11.80
N ARG A 213 -25.17 10.82 11.69
CA ARG A 213 -24.82 9.41 11.45
C ARG A 213 -24.28 9.15 10.05
N TRP A 214 -24.52 10.07 9.11
CA TRP A 214 -24.12 9.97 7.71
C TRP A 214 -22.84 10.72 7.38
N ILE A 215 -22.27 11.47 8.32
CA ILE A 215 -21.11 12.31 8.07
C ILE A 215 -19.82 11.50 8.10
N VAL A 216 -19.04 11.57 7.04
CA VAL A 216 -17.69 11.00 6.98
C VAL A 216 -16.76 11.86 7.86
N PRO A 217 -15.88 11.25 8.67
CA PRO A 217 -14.97 12.00 9.54
C PRO A 217 -14.09 13.01 8.79
N TYR A 218 -13.95 14.22 9.31
CA TYR A 218 -13.16 15.29 8.69
C TYR A 218 -12.45 16.14 9.75
N SER A 219 -11.38 16.82 9.34
CA SER A 219 -10.79 17.91 10.11
C SER A 219 -11.32 19.22 9.53
N ARG A 220 -11.96 20.04 10.38
CA ARG A 220 -12.53 21.32 9.99
C ARG A 220 -11.52 22.19 9.23
N ASP A 221 -10.33 22.36 9.80
CA ASP A 221 -9.35 23.28 9.27
C ASP A 221 -8.77 22.78 7.94
N LEU A 222 -8.50 21.47 7.81
CA LEU A 222 -8.08 20.89 6.52
C LEU A 222 -9.17 21.06 5.47
N LEU A 223 -10.41 20.79 5.84
CA LEU A 223 -11.55 20.82 4.94
C LEU A 223 -11.78 22.24 4.38
N VAL A 224 -11.75 23.26 5.24
CA VAL A 224 -11.92 24.67 4.83
C VAL A 224 -10.70 25.17 4.06
N LEU A 225 -9.49 24.90 4.53
CA LEU A 225 -8.26 25.40 3.92
C LEU A 225 -8.08 24.89 2.48
N PHE A 226 -8.36 23.61 2.25
CA PHE A 226 -8.23 23.02 0.94
C PHE A 226 -9.52 23.05 0.13
N ASN A 227 -10.66 23.35 0.74
CA ASN A 227 -11.99 23.29 0.12
C ASN A 227 -12.12 22.02 -0.75
N ALA A 228 -12.02 20.85 -0.13
CA ALA A 228 -11.96 19.59 -0.86
C ALA A 228 -12.46 18.44 0.00
N HIS A 229 -12.76 17.30 -0.63
CA HIS A 229 -13.08 16.07 0.08
C HIS A 229 -11.83 15.52 0.77
N ILE A 230 -11.72 15.77 2.08
CA ILE A 230 -10.63 15.31 2.94
C ILE A 230 -11.21 14.54 4.11
N ASN A 231 -11.08 13.22 4.04
CA ASN A 231 -11.39 12.32 5.15
C ASN A 231 -10.14 12.11 6.02
N ILE A 232 -10.32 12.14 7.33
CA ILE A 232 -9.29 11.86 8.32
C ILE A 232 -9.80 10.82 9.31
N GLU A 233 -9.03 9.76 9.51
CA GLU A 233 -9.35 8.70 10.45
C GLU A 233 -8.17 8.47 11.40
N LYS A 234 -8.44 8.26 12.68
CA LYS A 234 -7.45 7.76 13.64
C LYS A 234 -7.06 6.35 13.24
N CYS A 235 -5.76 6.17 13.02
CA CYS A 235 -5.15 4.85 12.88
C CYS A 235 -4.98 4.23 14.27
N ALA A 236 -5.38 2.97 14.39
CA ALA A 236 -5.27 2.23 15.65
C ALA A 236 -4.60 0.86 15.52
N SER A 237 -4.25 0.47 14.29
CA SER A 237 -3.64 -0.83 14.03
C SER A 237 -2.64 -0.73 12.89
N SER A 238 -1.62 -1.58 12.92
CA SER A 238 -0.70 -1.83 11.79
C SER A 238 -1.43 -2.35 10.54
N LYS A 239 -2.69 -2.78 10.67
CA LYS A 239 -3.56 -3.08 9.53
C LYS A 239 -3.76 -1.87 8.58
N SER A 240 -3.56 -0.63 9.06
CA SER A 240 -3.61 0.57 8.20
C SER A 240 -2.53 0.55 7.11
N THR A 241 -1.38 -0.11 7.34
CA THR A 241 -0.35 -0.33 6.32
C THR A 241 -0.92 -1.10 5.15
N LYS A 242 -1.60 -2.23 5.41
CA LYS A 242 -2.24 -3.04 4.36
C LYS A 242 -3.20 -2.21 3.53
N TYR A 243 -3.91 -1.27 4.17
CA TYR A 243 -4.82 -0.37 3.49
C TYR A 243 -4.08 0.63 2.59
N MET A 244 -2.99 1.25 3.03
CA MET A 244 -2.17 2.13 2.17
C MET A 244 -1.69 1.40 0.90
N TYR A 245 -1.12 0.20 1.08
CA TYR A 245 -0.69 -0.65 -0.05
C TYR A 245 -1.85 -1.07 -0.93
N LYS A 246 -3.01 -1.39 -0.34
CA LYS A 246 -4.21 -1.70 -1.11
C LYS A 246 -4.56 -0.57 -2.06
N TYR A 247 -4.38 0.71 -1.72
CA TYR A 247 -4.75 1.84 -2.59
C TYR A 247 -3.65 2.23 -3.58
N THR A 248 -2.39 2.21 -3.16
CA THR A 248 -1.26 2.44 -4.07
C THR A 248 -1.20 1.38 -5.18
N TYR A 249 -1.65 0.17 -4.86
CA TYR A 249 -1.53 -0.99 -5.73
C TYR A 249 -2.88 -1.64 -6.04
N LYS A 250 -3.99 -0.96 -5.74
CA LYS A 250 -5.30 -1.38 -6.26
C LYS A 250 -5.15 -1.26 -7.77
N GLY A 251 -5.11 -2.39 -8.46
CA GLY A 251 -5.23 -2.38 -9.91
C GLY A 251 -6.49 -1.60 -10.30
N THR A 252 -6.46 -0.95 -11.45
CA THR A 252 -7.68 -0.46 -12.07
C THR A 252 -8.59 -1.65 -12.39
N ASP A 253 -9.87 -1.38 -12.65
CA ASP A 253 -10.77 -2.45 -13.09
C ASP A 253 -10.18 -3.04 -14.39
N MET A 254 -9.83 -4.32 -14.34
CA MET A 254 -9.18 -5.04 -15.44
C MET A 254 -10.18 -6.01 -16.03
N ALA A 255 -10.42 -5.91 -17.33
CA ALA A 255 -11.01 -6.99 -18.12
C ALA A 255 -9.85 -7.75 -18.78
N THR A 256 -9.53 -8.92 -18.25
CA THR A 256 -8.57 -9.85 -18.88
C THR A 256 -9.38 -10.88 -19.63
N ILE A 257 -9.36 -10.83 -20.97
CA ILE A 257 -9.95 -11.88 -21.81
C ILE A 257 -8.83 -12.85 -22.17
N ILE A 258 -8.87 -14.05 -21.59
CA ILE A 258 -8.05 -15.19 -21.98
C ILE A 258 -9.02 -16.32 -22.31
N ILE A 259 -9.06 -16.77 -23.56
CA ILE A 259 -9.81 -17.95 -23.97
C ILE A 259 -8.83 -19.12 -24.03
N GLU A 260 -8.61 -19.79 -22.89
CA GLU A 260 -7.79 -21.01 -22.85
C GLU A 260 -8.21 -21.93 -21.69
N ASN A 261 -8.17 -23.25 -21.90
CA ASN A 261 -8.32 -24.24 -20.83
C ASN A 261 -7.03 -24.31 -20.01
N ASN A 262 -7.12 -24.16 -18.69
CA ASN A 262 -5.98 -24.08 -17.77
C ASN A 262 -5.44 -25.45 -17.29
N VAL A 263 -5.68 -26.51 -18.07
CA VAL A 263 -5.17 -27.86 -17.82
C VAL A 263 -4.77 -28.41 -19.19
N ASP A 264 -3.51 -28.77 -19.38
CA ASP A 264 -3.21 -29.76 -20.41
C ASP A 264 -3.81 -31.08 -19.91
N SER A 265 -4.62 -31.75 -20.74
CA SER A 265 -5.26 -33.01 -20.41
C SER A 265 -4.29 -33.95 -19.68
N PRO A 266 -4.73 -34.68 -18.63
CA PRO A 266 -3.84 -35.53 -17.86
C PRO A 266 -3.14 -36.52 -18.80
N GLN A 267 -1.82 -36.40 -18.94
CA GLN A 267 -1.01 -37.51 -19.42
C GLN A 267 -0.91 -38.52 -18.27
N ASN A 268 -0.93 -39.81 -18.62
CA ASN A 268 -1.21 -40.98 -17.77
C ASN A 268 -0.32 -41.20 -16.52
N ASN A 269 0.48 -40.24 -16.08
CA ASN A 269 1.50 -40.41 -15.05
C ASN A 269 1.29 -39.56 -13.78
N GLY A 270 0.11 -38.97 -13.55
CA GLY A 270 -0.24 -38.38 -12.26
C GLY A 270 0.48 -37.06 -11.88
N GLU A 271 1.36 -36.54 -12.73
CA GLU A 271 1.99 -35.23 -12.53
C GLU A 271 1.10 -34.10 -13.10
N GLN A 272 0.68 -33.19 -12.23
CA GLN A 272 -0.02 -31.97 -12.64
C GLN A 272 1.00 -30.94 -13.13
N MET A 273 1.09 -30.73 -14.45
CA MET A 273 1.92 -29.69 -15.02
C MET A 273 1.20 -28.33 -14.96
N TYR A 274 1.63 -27.44 -14.08
CA TYR A 274 1.10 -26.08 -13.97
C TYR A 274 1.62 -25.20 -15.12
N ARG A 275 0.74 -24.38 -15.74
CA ARG A 275 1.14 -23.45 -16.81
C ARG A 275 2.19 -22.45 -16.33
N HIS A 276 3.20 -22.22 -17.16
CA HIS A 276 4.22 -21.19 -16.98
C HIS A 276 3.59 -19.79 -16.83
N VAL A 277 3.75 -19.17 -15.67
CA VAL A 277 3.26 -17.82 -15.40
C VAL A 277 4.29 -16.81 -15.90
N ASP A 278 3.97 -16.16 -17.01
CA ASP A 278 4.76 -15.04 -17.55
C ASP A 278 4.33 -13.74 -16.85
N GLU A 279 5.11 -13.30 -15.85
CA GLU A 279 4.83 -12.07 -15.11
C GLU A 279 4.94 -10.81 -15.99
N ILE A 280 5.78 -10.83 -17.04
CA ILE A 280 5.90 -9.71 -17.99
C ILE A 280 4.64 -9.64 -18.84
N LYS A 281 4.19 -10.76 -19.42
CA LYS A 281 2.93 -10.82 -20.16
C LYS A 281 1.75 -10.50 -19.27
N GLN A 282 1.70 -10.98 -18.03
CA GLN A 282 0.65 -10.61 -17.07
C GLN A 282 0.66 -9.11 -16.74
N TYR A 283 1.84 -8.48 -16.69
CA TYR A 283 1.99 -7.04 -16.50
C TYR A 283 1.59 -6.24 -17.75
N LEU A 284 1.95 -6.73 -18.94
CA LEU A 284 1.65 -6.12 -20.23
C LEU A 284 0.19 -6.32 -20.65
N ASN A 285 -0.43 -7.42 -20.24
CA ASN A 285 -1.86 -7.68 -20.39
C ASN A 285 -2.61 -6.50 -19.77
N CYS A 286 -3.28 -5.74 -20.63
CA CYS A 286 -3.47 -4.30 -20.52
C CYS A 286 -3.91 -3.82 -19.13
N ARG A 287 -3.07 -3.01 -18.48
CA ARG A 287 -3.49 -2.14 -17.38
C ARG A 287 -4.14 -0.89 -17.96
N TYR A 288 -5.39 -0.64 -17.61
CA TYR A 288 -5.99 0.67 -17.85
C TYR A 288 -5.31 1.69 -16.94
N VAL A 289 -4.59 2.66 -17.51
CA VAL A 289 -4.06 3.79 -16.75
C VAL A 289 -5.01 4.96 -16.97
N SER A 290 -5.61 5.49 -15.90
CA SER A 290 -6.47 6.68 -16.02
C SER A 290 -5.68 7.86 -16.58
N ALA A 291 -6.34 8.77 -17.30
CA ALA A 291 -5.70 9.96 -17.85
C ALA A 291 -4.94 10.77 -16.78
N ILE A 292 -5.49 10.81 -15.56
CA ILE A 292 -4.89 11.51 -14.41
C ILE A 292 -3.62 10.80 -13.93
N GLU A 293 -3.64 9.47 -13.80
CA GLU A 293 -2.45 8.70 -13.42
C GLU A 293 -1.35 8.82 -14.49
N ALA A 294 -1.73 8.73 -15.76
CA ALA A 294 -0.79 8.90 -16.88
C ALA A 294 -0.12 10.28 -16.83
N CYS A 295 -0.89 11.35 -16.61
CA CYS A 295 -0.33 12.69 -16.43
C CYS A 295 0.65 12.75 -15.25
N TRP A 296 0.29 12.14 -14.12
CA TRP A 296 1.16 12.10 -12.93
C TRP A 296 2.51 11.46 -13.22
N ARG A 297 2.51 10.37 -13.99
CA ARG A 297 3.71 9.66 -14.42
C ARG A 297 4.52 10.45 -15.45
N ILE A 298 3.86 11.03 -16.46
CA ILE A 298 4.50 11.85 -17.51
C ILE A 298 5.23 13.05 -16.91
N TYR A 299 4.66 13.66 -15.88
CA TYR A 299 5.29 14.78 -15.17
C TYR A 299 6.24 14.35 -14.05
N GLU A 300 6.56 13.06 -13.96
CA GLU A 300 7.51 12.49 -12.98
C GLU A 300 7.20 12.88 -11.54
N PHE A 301 5.92 13.05 -11.22
CA PHE A 301 5.52 13.35 -9.85
C PHE A 301 5.65 12.09 -9.00
N GLU A 302 6.30 12.22 -7.84
CA GLU A 302 6.38 11.15 -6.85
C GLU A 302 4.98 10.61 -6.53
N LEU A 303 4.73 9.32 -6.82
CA LEU A 303 3.49 8.61 -6.50
C LEU A 303 3.40 8.23 -5.02
N GLN A 304 4.55 7.91 -4.42
CA GLN A 304 4.68 7.56 -3.02
C GLN A 304 6.00 8.08 -2.46
N LYS A 305 6.01 8.38 -1.17
CA LYS A 305 7.22 8.72 -0.43
C LYS A 305 7.15 8.07 0.93
N GLN A 306 8.24 7.42 1.32
CA GLN A 306 8.39 6.80 2.63
C GLN A 306 9.50 7.52 3.39
N TYR A 307 9.26 7.76 4.68
CA TYR A 307 10.25 8.32 5.58
C TYR A 307 10.06 7.68 6.96
N PRO A 308 11.11 7.16 7.62
CA PRO A 308 12.52 7.18 7.19
C PRO A 308 12.82 6.25 6.01
N SER A 309 14.01 6.37 5.42
CA SER A 309 14.53 5.40 4.44
C SER A 309 14.87 4.07 5.14
N VAL A 310 14.53 2.94 4.52
CA VAL A 310 14.80 1.60 5.06
C VAL A 310 15.92 0.93 4.27
N GLU A 311 16.93 0.42 4.96
CA GLU A 311 17.92 -0.50 4.40
C GLU A 311 17.43 -1.94 4.59
N ARG A 312 17.39 -2.71 3.49
CA ARG A 312 16.77 -4.04 3.49
C ARG A 312 17.81 -5.13 3.62
N LEU A 313 17.64 -5.95 4.65
CA LEU A 313 18.26 -7.26 4.77
C LEU A 313 17.23 -8.32 4.40
N GLN A 314 17.63 -9.35 3.66
CA GLN A 314 16.74 -10.44 3.28
C GLN A 314 16.39 -11.25 4.54
N TYR A 315 15.13 -11.20 4.97
CA TYR A 315 14.60 -12.00 6.09
C TYR A 315 13.76 -13.14 5.51
N HIS A 316 14.02 -14.35 5.96
CA HIS A 316 13.35 -15.57 5.56
C HIS A 316 13.40 -16.55 6.73
N LEU A 317 12.50 -17.54 6.76
CA LEU A 317 12.69 -18.69 7.64
C LEU A 317 13.93 -19.48 7.19
N ALA A 318 14.41 -20.40 8.03
CA ALA A 318 15.49 -21.29 7.63
C ALA A 318 15.13 -21.94 6.29
N ASN A 319 16.03 -21.85 5.30
CA ASN A 319 15.89 -22.39 3.95
C ASN A 319 14.76 -21.81 3.07
N GLU A 320 14.10 -20.71 3.46
CA GLU A 320 13.02 -20.08 2.66
C GLU A 320 13.47 -18.81 1.92
N GLN A 321 14.70 -18.81 1.44
CA GLN A 321 15.31 -17.61 0.88
C GLN A 321 14.94 -17.48 -0.59
N PHE A 322 14.71 -16.26 -1.06
CA PHE A 322 14.65 -15.99 -2.49
C PHE A 322 16.01 -16.24 -3.15
N VAL A 323 15.99 -17.04 -4.21
CA VAL A 323 17.19 -17.46 -4.93
C VAL A 323 17.04 -17.16 -6.42
N VAL A 324 18.02 -16.46 -6.98
CA VAL A 324 18.13 -16.13 -8.41
C VAL A 324 19.25 -16.96 -9.02
N PHE A 325 18.97 -17.62 -10.13
CA PHE A 325 19.90 -18.49 -10.86
C PHE A 325 19.67 -18.39 -12.38
N ASN A 326 20.65 -18.75 -13.19
CA ASN A 326 20.56 -18.75 -14.65
C ASN A 326 19.90 -20.03 -15.15
N GLU A 327 19.46 -20.02 -16.42
CA GLU A 327 18.89 -21.20 -17.08
C GLU A 327 19.91 -22.30 -17.31
N ASP A 328 21.16 -21.92 -17.53
CA ASP A 328 22.25 -22.85 -17.82
C ASP A 328 22.92 -23.42 -16.55
N ASP A 329 22.44 -23.03 -15.37
CA ASP A 329 23.01 -23.48 -14.11
C ASP A 329 22.54 -24.90 -13.76
N HIS A 330 23.45 -25.79 -13.34
CA HIS A 330 23.08 -27.14 -12.92
C HIS A 330 22.47 -27.13 -11.50
N LEU A 331 21.31 -27.76 -11.31
CA LEU A 331 20.55 -27.69 -10.04
C LEU A 331 21.34 -28.15 -8.81
N TYR A 332 22.15 -29.19 -8.95
CA TYR A 332 23.01 -29.70 -7.86
C TYR A 332 24.12 -28.70 -7.45
N ASP A 333 24.66 -27.96 -8.42
CA ASP A 333 25.69 -26.97 -8.16
C ASP A 333 25.07 -25.72 -7.54
N LEU A 334 23.87 -25.35 -7.98
CA LEU A 334 23.09 -24.26 -7.41
C LEU A 334 22.77 -24.49 -5.94
N SER A 335 22.26 -25.66 -5.56
CA SER A 335 21.97 -25.96 -4.16
C SER A 335 23.22 -25.81 -3.29
N THR A 336 24.36 -26.31 -3.76
CA THR A 336 25.65 -26.21 -3.06
C THR A 336 26.17 -24.78 -2.93
N VAL A 337 26.16 -24.01 -4.02
CA VAL A 337 26.56 -22.59 -4.04
C VAL A 337 25.66 -21.77 -3.13
N MET A 338 24.36 -22.04 -3.17
CA MET A 338 23.37 -21.31 -2.38
C MET A 338 23.49 -21.67 -0.91
N ALA A 339 23.58 -22.95 -0.53
CA ALA A 339 23.89 -23.38 0.83
C ALA A 339 25.14 -22.67 1.40
N PHE A 340 26.20 -22.54 0.59
CA PHE A 340 27.41 -21.81 0.97
C PHE A 340 27.17 -20.30 1.19
N LYS A 341 26.46 -19.64 0.26
CA LYS A 341 26.07 -18.22 0.39
C LYS A 341 25.19 -17.98 1.62
N ILE A 342 24.30 -18.93 1.93
CA ILE A 342 23.43 -18.93 3.10
C ILE A 342 24.27 -18.95 4.37
N GLN A 343 25.20 -19.90 4.47
CA GLN A 343 26.07 -20.08 5.63
C GLN A 343 26.99 -18.87 5.85
N CYS A 344 27.54 -18.29 4.78
CA CYS A 344 28.33 -17.06 4.87
C CYS A 344 27.52 -15.88 5.44
N ARG A 345 26.28 -15.68 4.95
CA ARG A 345 25.38 -14.62 5.45
C ARG A 345 25.00 -14.83 6.91
N GLN A 346 24.68 -16.06 7.31
CA GLN A 346 24.37 -16.40 8.71
C GLN A 346 25.58 -16.16 9.64
N SER A 347 26.80 -16.28 9.12
CA SER A 347 28.04 -16.05 9.85
C SER A 347 28.52 -14.58 9.82
N GLY A 348 27.73 -13.66 9.26
CA GLY A 348 28.11 -12.23 9.15
C GLY A 348 29.21 -11.94 8.12
N LEU A 349 29.57 -12.91 7.27
CA LEU A 349 30.60 -12.75 6.24
C LEU A 349 30.00 -12.14 4.98
N LYS A 350 30.58 -11.03 4.50
CA LYS A 350 30.25 -10.43 3.20
C LYS A 350 31.08 -11.08 2.10
N LEU A 351 30.39 -11.75 1.17
CA LEU A 351 30.99 -12.20 -0.09
C LEU A 351 31.20 -10.99 -1.00
N THR A 352 32.46 -10.64 -1.27
CA THR A 352 32.86 -9.47 -2.05
C THR A 352 33.06 -9.76 -3.55
N ARG A 353 32.93 -11.02 -3.99
CA ARG A 353 33.07 -11.45 -5.40
C ARG A 353 32.00 -12.47 -5.79
N ASN A 354 31.67 -12.49 -7.09
CA ASN A 354 30.90 -13.56 -7.71
C ASN A 354 31.79 -14.82 -7.75
N ILE A 355 31.43 -15.83 -6.96
CA ILE A 355 32.14 -17.11 -6.90
C ILE A 355 31.81 -17.92 -8.15
N GLN A 356 32.83 -18.38 -8.88
CA GLN A 356 32.68 -19.34 -9.97
C GLN A 356 32.90 -20.79 -9.47
N GLN A 357 32.34 -21.75 -10.21
CA GLN A 357 32.25 -23.18 -9.87
C GLN A 357 33.58 -23.81 -9.43
N GLY A 358 34.72 -23.42 -10.03
CA GLY A 358 36.05 -23.93 -9.70
C GLY A 358 36.65 -23.42 -8.37
N GLU A 359 36.07 -22.39 -7.76
CA GLU A 359 36.59 -21.76 -6.54
C GLU A 359 35.98 -22.35 -5.25
N LEU A 360 34.87 -23.12 -5.36
CA LEU A 360 34.12 -23.66 -4.22
C LEU A 360 34.84 -24.81 -3.50
N SER A 361 35.54 -25.69 -4.23
CA SER A 361 36.31 -26.79 -3.64
C SER A 361 37.45 -26.27 -2.76
N HIS A 362 38.07 -25.15 -3.15
CA HIS A 362 39.12 -24.48 -2.39
C HIS A 362 38.58 -23.70 -1.17
N MET A 363 37.39 -23.10 -1.26
CA MET A 363 36.79 -22.35 -0.14
C MET A 363 36.21 -23.24 0.97
N PHE A 364 35.61 -24.39 0.62
CA PHE A 364 35.15 -25.36 1.64
C PHE A 364 36.31 -25.89 2.49
N SER A 365 37.48 -26.12 1.87
CA SER A 365 38.71 -26.49 2.57
C SER A 365 39.20 -25.37 3.52
N PHE A 366 39.10 -24.10 3.08
CA PHE A 366 39.56 -22.95 3.86
C PHE A 366 38.69 -22.67 5.10
N LEU A 367 37.37 -22.83 5.00
CA LEU A 367 36.44 -22.66 6.13
C LEU A 367 36.52 -23.82 7.12
N LEU A 368 36.66 -25.07 6.67
CA LEU A 368 36.86 -26.22 7.57
C LEU A 368 38.19 -26.12 8.35
N HIS A 369 39.25 -25.58 7.74
CA HIS A 369 40.52 -25.36 8.44
C HIS A 369 40.51 -24.14 9.39
N GLY A 370 39.72 -23.11 9.11
CA GLY A 370 39.63 -21.90 9.94
C GLY A 370 38.93 -22.11 11.30
N PHE A 371 37.99 -23.06 11.38
CA PHE A 371 37.27 -23.38 12.63
C PHE A 371 37.95 -24.49 13.46
N GLY A 372 39.04 -25.09 12.98
CA GLY A 372 39.64 -26.29 13.56
C GLY A 372 40.67 -26.08 14.67
N ASN A 373 41.02 -24.85 15.09
CA ASN A 373 42.16 -24.64 15.99
C ASN A 373 42.02 -23.56 17.07
N GLU A 374 40.81 -23.24 17.52
CA GLU A 374 40.59 -22.45 18.75
C GLU A 374 40.02 -23.29 19.89
N THR A 375 40.72 -24.35 20.29
CA THR A 375 40.52 -24.95 21.62
C THR A 375 41.85 -25.36 22.22
N LYS A 376 42.51 -24.42 22.90
CA LYS A 376 43.27 -24.61 24.16
C LYS A 376 44.15 -23.39 24.43
N ARG A 377 43.66 -22.50 25.28
CA ARG A 377 44.43 -21.85 26.36
C ARG A 377 43.48 -20.94 27.13
N ASN A 378 43.00 -21.44 28.27
CA ASN A 378 43.03 -20.74 29.54
C ASN A 378 42.53 -21.69 30.63
N GLY A 379 43.48 -22.22 31.39
CA GLY A 379 43.26 -23.01 32.58
C GLY A 379 44.40 -22.71 33.55
N LYS A 380 44.01 -22.13 34.69
CA LYS A 380 44.79 -21.60 35.82
C LYS A 380 45.24 -20.16 35.72
#